data_AF-B7FYS9-F1
#
_entry.id   AF-B7FYS9-F1
#
_cell.length_a   1.000
_cell.length_b   1.000
_cell.length_c   1.000
_cell.angle_alpha   90.00
_cell.angle_beta   90.00
_cell.angle_gamma   90.00
#
_symmetry.space_group_name_H-M   'P 1'
#
loop_
_entity.id
_entity.type
_entity.pdbx_description
1 polymer ?
#
loop_
_entity_poly.entity_id
_entity_poly.type
_entity_poly.pdbx_seq_one_letter_code
_entity_poly.pdbx_strand_id
1 'polypeptide(L)'
;MRRSGSSSSMLRPKRSIDESEESPSLSSPLTVTILSTQELSHYSTERYYMLSEIEEHGDSTQFLCDFDDDSATQETEELSVDSFGAHKETHPPFRLPAFAMLYFLWRPEMMTDAQHFAESVILPTVQKLQEHVQINNSADELKHSSGIFAPLPKLTIETDLDKLRREKGLKPTPEVSDNDDLEKTIRLYVVVDRLQHSDDVDDMSDFFQRQAALAEQLTRQIASNEILRTSCEGVTVGISNNTRSAPGLEACMNAIMFGAKNRRQHATGSKSMVGILAAEPGDLLGVEPEDEPEAAQGVWQRRICAEWAGQGNLQSFSKRAHRAWGVRNRLPLWAIAEGPEIRKRVSRRRPTTFKAPDPHAIAGAEKGVINQQTDEFLLNVVAVFAILGYLLFHLGSDMRLYD
;
A
#
# COMPACT_ATOMS: atom_id res chain seq x y z
N MET A 1 -23.89 38.63 -0.42
CA MET A 1 -25.20 38.51 -1.09
C MET A 1 -24.99 38.03 -2.52
N ARG A 2 -25.24 36.74 -2.80
CA ARG A 2 -25.71 36.15 -4.08
C ARG A 2 -25.57 34.62 -3.95
N ARG A 3 -26.73 33.97 -3.75
CA ARG A 3 -26.96 32.54 -3.97
C ARG A 3 -27.11 32.28 -5.47
N SER A 4 -26.87 31.03 -5.89
CA SER A 4 -27.41 30.27 -7.05
C SER A 4 -26.30 29.37 -7.60
N GLY A 5 -26.45 28.05 -7.83
CA GLY A 5 -27.59 27.15 -7.72
C GLY A 5 -27.13 25.70 -7.85
N SER A 6 -28.00 24.78 -7.41
CA SER A 6 -27.87 23.33 -7.56
C SER A 6 -27.98 22.86 -9.02
N SER A 7 -27.42 21.67 -9.31
CA SER A 7 -28.05 20.51 -9.97
C SER A 7 -27.25 19.88 -11.14
N SER A 8 -27.47 18.57 -11.34
CA SER A 8 -26.95 17.62 -12.36
C SER A 8 -25.54 17.06 -12.04
N SER A 9 -25.30 15.78 -11.71
CA SER A 9 -25.89 14.47 -12.07
C SER A 9 -25.75 14.06 -13.54
N MET A 10 -24.84 13.09 -13.73
CA MET A 10 -24.66 12.11 -14.82
C MET A 10 -24.28 12.60 -16.22
N LEU A 11 -23.15 12.07 -16.74
CA LEU A 11 -23.12 11.30 -18.00
C LEU A 11 -21.96 10.28 -17.99
N ARG A 12 -22.33 9.00 -17.98
CA ARG A 12 -21.51 7.85 -18.41
C ARG A 12 -21.41 7.83 -19.94
N PRO A 13 -20.37 7.21 -20.54
CA PRO A 13 -20.36 6.91 -21.96
C PRO A 13 -21.41 5.82 -22.28
N LYS A 14 -22.28 6.12 -23.24
CA LYS A 14 -23.24 5.20 -23.85
C LYS A 14 -22.49 4.42 -24.94
N ARG A 15 -22.21 3.13 -24.73
CA ARG A 15 -21.85 2.21 -25.81
C ARG A 15 -23.16 1.75 -26.46
N SER A 16 -23.28 1.94 -27.77
CA SER A 16 -24.28 1.30 -28.60
C SER A 16 -23.97 -0.19 -28.67
N ILE A 17 -24.85 -1.00 -28.09
CA ILE A 17 -24.88 -2.46 -28.25
C ILE A 17 -26.00 -2.72 -29.26
N ASP A 18 -25.62 -3.33 -30.38
CA ASP A 18 -26.55 -3.96 -31.31
C ASP A 18 -27.28 -5.11 -30.59
N GLU A 19 -28.59 -5.13 -30.75
CA GLU A 19 -29.48 -6.16 -30.25
C GLU A 19 -29.32 -7.42 -31.10
N SER A 20 -28.61 -8.42 -30.59
CA SER A 20 -28.87 -9.81 -30.93
C SER A 20 -28.90 -10.62 -29.64
N GLU A 21 -30.06 -11.25 -29.42
CA GLU A 21 -30.36 -12.09 -28.28
C GLU A 21 -29.49 -13.35 -28.30
N GLU A 22 -28.58 -13.50 -27.33
CA GLU A 22 -28.05 -14.82 -26.96
C GLU A 22 -27.52 -14.81 -25.51
N SER A 23 -28.34 -15.35 -24.60
CA SER A 23 -28.00 -15.92 -23.27
C SER A 23 -27.30 -15.05 -22.19
N PRO A 24 -27.66 -15.23 -20.89
CA PRO A 24 -27.06 -14.49 -19.79
C PRO A 24 -25.69 -15.10 -19.42
N SER A 25 -24.61 -14.66 -20.06
CA SER A 25 -23.26 -14.96 -19.57
C SER A 25 -22.94 -14.13 -18.32
N LEU A 26 -22.57 -14.81 -17.23
CA LEU A 26 -22.14 -14.31 -15.92
C LEU A 26 -20.85 -13.45 -15.92
N SER A 27 -20.58 -12.64 -16.95
CA SER A 27 -19.35 -11.84 -17.03
C SER A 27 -19.56 -10.43 -16.44
N SER A 28 -19.53 -10.32 -15.11
CA SER A 28 -19.57 -9.01 -14.45
C SER A 28 -18.28 -8.22 -14.73
N PRO A 29 -18.35 -7.00 -15.31
CA PRO A 29 -17.18 -6.14 -15.44
C PRO A 29 -16.87 -5.49 -14.10
N LEU A 30 -15.91 -6.05 -13.35
CA LEU A 30 -15.29 -5.44 -12.17
C LEU A 30 -13.77 -5.49 -12.33
N THR A 31 -12.94 -4.49 -12.06
CA THR A 31 -13.07 -3.05 -11.78
C THR A 31 -11.66 -2.50 -11.90
N VAL A 32 -11.60 -1.21 -12.20
CA VAL A 32 -10.44 -0.31 -12.21
C VAL A 32 -9.29 -0.70 -11.27
N THR A 33 -8.15 -1.07 -11.86
CA THR A 33 -6.84 -1.05 -11.22
C THR A 33 -6.38 0.41 -11.15
N ILE A 34 -6.31 0.97 -9.94
CA ILE A 34 -5.74 2.31 -9.76
C ILE A 34 -4.22 2.15 -9.63
N LEU A 35 -3.50 2.43 -10.71
CA LEU A 35 -2.05 2.55 -10.66
C LEU A 35 -1.68 3.92 -10.09
N SER A 36 -1.09 3.93 -8.90
CA SER A 36 -0.46 5.12 -8.33
C SER A 36 1.05 4.97 -8.40
N THR A 37 1.72 5.95 -8.99
CA THR A 37 3.18 6.07 -8.97
C THR A 37 3.58 7.11 -7.94
N GLN A 38 4.56 6.79 -7.09
CA GLN A 38 5.11 7.72 -6.11
C GLN A 38 6.65 7.74 -6.20
N GLU A 39 7.20 8.94 -6.28
CA GLU A 39 8.64 9.21 -6.11
C GLU A 39 8.92 9.46 -4.63
N LEU A 40 10.07 8.97 -4.15
CA LEU A 40 10.42 8.95 -2.73
C LEU A 40 11.67 9.80 -2.46
N SER A 41 11.76 10.37 -1.26
CA SER A 41 12.88 11.24 -0.86
C SER A 41 14.19 10.46 -0.70
N HIS A 42 15.32 11.08 -1.01
CA HIS A 42 16.65 10.45 -1.05
C HIS A 42 17.29 10.09 0.31
N TYR A 43 16.58 10.16 1.44
CA TYR A 43 17.16 9.89 2.76
C TYR A 43 17.27 8.38 3.07
N SER A 44 18.22 8.02 3.92
CA SER A 44 18.59 6.63 4.26
C SER A 44 17.36 5.80 4.66
N THR A 45 17.00 4.87 3.78
CA THR A 45 15.96 3.85 3.94
C THR A 45 16.66 2.53 4.26
N GLU A 46 17.44 2.54 5.34
CA GLU A 46 18.17 1.36 5.77
C GLU A 46 17.21 0.22 6.09
N ARG A 47 17.35 -0.86 5.33
CA ARG A 47 16.56 -2.08 5.44
C ARG A 47 16.53 -2.62 6.86
N TYR A 48 17.68 -2.66 7.54
CA TYR A 48 17.79 -3.10 8.94
C TYR A 48 16.95 -2.24 9.89
N TYR A 49 16.99 -0.91 9.74
CA TYR A 49 16.16 -0.01 10.54
C TYR A 49 14.66 -0.26 10.28
N MET A 50 14.26 -0.43 9.02
CA MET A 50 12.88 -0.76 8.68
C MET A 50 12.45 -2.10 9.27
N LEU A 51 13.31 -3.12 9.23
CA LEU A 51 13.03 -4.43 9.83
C LEU A 51 12.88 -4.34 11.35
N SER A 52 13.73 -3.57 12.05
CA SER A 52 13.57 -3.38 13.49
C SER A 52 12.27 -2.66 13.85
N GLU A 53 11.87 -1.65 13.07
CA GLU A 53 10.59 -0.95 13.27
C GLU A 53 9.39 -1.87 12.97
N ILE A 54 9.51 -2.72 11.95
CA ILE A 54 8.51 -3.74 11.62
C ILE A 54 8.38 -4.76 12.74
N GLU A 55 9.49 -5.22 13.33
CA GLU A 55 9.49 -6.17 14.43
C GLU A 55 8.83 -5.59 15.70
N GLU A 56 9.12 -4.32 16.00
CA GLU A 56 8.55 -3.61 17.14
C GLU A 56 7.03 -3.37 16.96
N HIS A 57 6.61 -2.97 15.76
CA HIS A 57 5.26 -2.44 15.54
C HIS A 57 4.30 -3.35 14.77
N GLY A 58 4.83 -4.32 14.02
CA GLY A 58 4.08 -5.33 13.29
C GLY A 58 3.55 -6.43 14.20
N ASP A 59 2.52 -7.15 13.72
CA ASP A 59 1.98 -8.32 14.41
C ASP A 59 3.06 -9.40 14.56
N SER A 60 3.63 -9.81 13.43
CA SER A 60 4.61 -10.88 13.29
C SER A 60 5.39 -10.75 11.97
N THR A 61 6.60 -11.32 11.95
CA THR A 61 7.39 -11.58 10.75
C THR A 61 7.61 -13.08 10.68
N GLN A 62 7.21 -13.72 9.59
CA GLN A 62 7.25 -15.18 9.45
C GLN A 62 7.77 -15.59 8.07
N PHE A 63 8.34 -16.80 7.99
CA PHE A 63 8.93 -17.34 6.76
C PHE A 63 8.20 -18.59 6.29
N LEU A 64 7.97 -18.69 4.99
CA LEU A 64 7.22 -19.81 4.40
C LEU A 64 8.04 -21.10 4.34
N CYS A 65 9.37 -21.03 4.47
CA CYS A 65 10.22 -22.21 4.64
C CYS A 65 9.94 -22.95 5.95
N ASP A 66 9.55 -22.23 7.00
CA ASP A 66 9.34 -22.82 8.33
C ASP A 66 8.08 -23.71 8.39
N PHE A 67 7.20 -23.62 7.38
CA PHE A 67 5.96 -24.40 7.31
C PHE A 67 6.19 -25.85 6.88
N ASP A 68 7.30 -26.14 6.21
CA ASP A 68 7.57 -27.49 5.70
C ASP A 68 8.02 -28.43 6.84
N ASP A 69 8.72 -27.88 7.85
CA ASP A 69 9.37 -28.64 8.92
C ASP A 69 8.37 -29.27 9.92
N ASP A 70 7.20 -28.66 10.12
CA ASP A 70 6.17 -29.13 11.05
C ASP A 70 5.49 -30.43 10.59
N SER A 71 5.54 -30.74 9.29
CA SER A 71 4.91 -31.94 8.74
C SER A 71 5.74 -33.22 8.92
N ALA A 72 7.06 -33.09 9.03
CA ALA A 72 7.98 -34.23 9.01
C ALA A 72 8.26 -34.84 10.40
N THR A 73 8.01 -34.10 11.49
CA THR A 73 8.39 -34.53 12.85
C THR A 73 7.33 -35.32 13.61
N GLN A 74 6.10 -35.48 13.08
CA GLN A 74 5.05 -36.23 13.78
C GLN A 74 5.11 -37.76 13.62
N GLU A 75 5.86 -38.33 12.68
CA GLU A 75 5.75 -39.77 12.37
C GLU A 75 6.86 -40.69 12.92
N THR A 76 7.84 -40.20 13.71
CA THR A 76 8.97 -41.06 14.16
C THR A 76 9.31 -40.99 15.66
N GLU A 77 8.36 -40.71 16.54
CA GLU A 77 8.53 -40.90 18.00
C GLU A 77 7.84 -42.19 18.48
N GLU A 78 8.20 -43.34 17.92
CA GLU A 78 8.02 -44.62 18.60
C GLU A 78 9.39 -45.17 19.01
N LEU A 79 9.56 -45.35 20.33
CA LEU A 79 10.57 -46.18 21.00
C LEU A 79 11.97 -45.59 21.23
N SER A 80 12.09 -44.58 22.09
CA SER A 80 13.28 -44.49 22.95
C SER A 80 12.89 -44.17 24.39
N VAL A 81 13.01 -45.21 25.22
CA VAL A 81 12.73 -45.25 26.65
C VAL A 81 13.89 -44.57 27.41
N ASP A 82 13.52 -43.76 28.41
CA ASP A 82 14.38 -43.20 29.48
C ASP A 82 15.48 -42.19 29.09
N SER A 83 15.09 -40.93 28.89
CA SER A 83 15.99 -39.80 29.14
C SER A 83 15.28 -38.72 29.95
N PHE A 84 15.87 -38.39 31.11
CA PHE A 84 15.31 -37.53 32.15
C PHE A 84 15.14 -36.07 31.69
N GLY A 85 13.89 -35.60 31.67
CA GLY A 85 13.52 -34.27 32.18
C GLY A 85 13.92 -33.01 31.40
N ALA A 86 14.22 -33.08 30.11
CA ALA A 86 14.26 -31.87 29.29
C ALA A 86 12.82 -31.40 29.03
N HIS A 87 12.44 -30.25 29.59
CA HIS A 87 11.17 -29.60 29.25
C HIS A 87 11.11 -29.41 27.74
N LYS A 88 10.29 -30.21 27.05
CA LYS A 88 9.94 -29.99 25.65
C LYS A 88 9.24 -28.63 25.63
N GLU A 89 9.96 -27.58 25.24
CA GLU A 89 9.35 -26.29 24.93
C GLU A 89 8.40 -26.54 23.76
N THR A 90 7.12 -26.73 24.08
CA THR A 90 6.07 -26.78 23.07
C THR A 90 6.03 -25.40 22.45
N HIS A 91 6.64 -25.26 21.27
CA HIS A 91 6.53 -24.04 20.50
C HIS A 91 5.04 -23.71 20.33
N PRO A 92 4.62 -22.46 20.63
CA PRO A 92 3.24 -22.08 20.48
C PRO A 92 2.82 -22.30 19.03
N PRO A 93 1.57 -22.73 18.79
CA PRO A 93 1.08 -22.99 17.44
C PRO A 93 1.28 -21.76 16.57
N PHE A 94 1.81 -22.00 15.37
CA PHE A 94 2.09 -20.95 14.39
C PHE A 94 0.83 -20.16 14.09
N ARG A 95 0.82 -18.86 14.43
CA ARG A 95 -0.35 -17.99 14.29
C ARG A 95 -0.10 -16.96 13.22
N LEU A 96 -0.81 -17.07 12.10
CA LEU A 96 -0.75 -16.09 11.02
C LEU A 96 -1.47 -14.77 11.39
N PRO A 97 -0.98 -13.62 10.92
CA PRO A 97 -1.66 -12.34 11.10
C PRO A 97 -2.92 -12.28 10.21
N ALA A 98 -4.00 -11.70 10.70
CA ALA A 98 -5.24 -11.54 9.92
C ALA A 98 -5.04 -10.67 8.66
N PHE A 99 -4.02 -9.81 8.65
CA PHE A 99 -3.58 -9.04 7.48
C PHE A 99 -2.10 -9.34 7.24
N ALA A 100 -1.77 -9.90 6.07
CA ALA A 100 -0.43 -10.31 5.73
C ALA A 100 0.08 -9.55 4.50
N MET A 101 1.31 -9.04 4.59
CA MET A 101 2.05 -8.53 3.44
C MET A 101 3.07 -9.57 3.00
N LEU A 102 2.82 -10.21 1.85
CA LEU A 102 3.72 -11.20 1.28
C LEU A 102 4.80 -10.49 0.47
N TYR A 103 6.01 -10.48 1.03
CA TYR A 103 7.17 -9.77 0.53
C TYR A 103 8.02 -10.67 -0.36
N PHE A 104 8.45 -10.12 -1.50
CA PHE A 104 9.36 -10.74 -2.44
C PHE A 104 10.51 -9.79 -2.78
N LEU A 105 11.72 -10.35 -2.88
CA LEU A 105 12.87 -9.65 -3.41
C LEU A 105 13.13 -10.11 -4.85
N TRP A 106 12.83 -9.26 -5.84
CA TRP A 106 13.08 -9.54 -7.25
C TRP A 106 14.52 -9.10 -7.61
N ARG A 107 15.45 -10.06 -7.51
CA ARG A 107 16.89 -9.83 -7.72
C ARG A 107 17.27 -9.78 -9.21
N PRO A 108 18.42 -9.16 -9.58
CA PRO A 108 18.88 -9.09 -10.96
C PRO A 108 19.12 -10.46 -11.62
N GLU A 109 19.52 -11.47 -10.83
CA GLU A 109 19.82 -12.82 -11.32
C GLU A 109 18.54 -13.63 -11.58
N MET A 110 17.40 -13.14 -11.06
CA MET A 110 16.12 -13.75 -11.30
C MET A 110 15.60 -13.42 -12.70
N MET A 111 14.41 -13.95 -12.98
CA MET A 111 13.71 -13.81 -14.25
C MET A 111 13.58 -12.34 -14.68
N THR A 112 13.97 -12.03 -15.90
CA THR A 112 13.86 -10.67 -16.44
C THR A 112 12.41 -10.31 -16.80
N ASP A 113 11.60 -11.32 -17.08
CA ASP A 113 10.21 -11.16 -17.50
C ASP A 113 9.22 -11.13 -16.32
N ALA A 114 8.31 -10.17 -16.39
CA ALA A 114 7.31 -9.93 -15.36
C ALA A 114 6.23 -11.01 -15.30
N GLN A 115 5.87 -11.60 -16.45
CA GLN A 115 4.88 -12.69 -16.47
C GLN A 115 5.47 -13.94 -15.83
N HIS A 116 6.70 -14.32 -16.23
CA HIS A 116 7.38 -15.45 -15.62
C HIS A 116 7.57 -15.27 -14.12
N PHE A 117 7.95 -14.08 -13.62
CA PHE A 117 8.04 -13.83 -12.18
C PHE A 117 6.70 -14.02 -11.45
N ALA A 118 5.60 -13.52 -12.03
CA ALA A 118 4.26 -13.72 -11.45
C ALA A 118 3.86 -15.20 -11.40
N GLU A 119 4.10 -15.96 -12.48
CA GLU A 119 3.65 -17.34 -12.63
C GLU A 119 4.54 -18.37 -11.93
N SER A 120 5.85 -18.13 -11.86
CA SER A 120 6.82 -19.09 -11.30
C SER A 120 7.23 -18.80 -9.86
N VAL A 121 7.07 -17.57 -9.38
CA VAL A 121 7.48 -17.17 -8.03
C VAL A 121 6.26 -16.81 -7.18
N ILE A 122 5.50 -15.80 -7.61
CA ILE A 122 4.39 -15.29 -6.79
C ILE A 122 3.26 -16.32 -6.67
N LEU A 123 2.80 -16.87 -7.80
CA LEU A 123 1.68 -17.81 -7.81
C LEU A 123 1.93 -19.07 -6.98
N PRO A 124 3.06 -19.81 -7.14
CA PRO A 124 3.33 -20.98 -6.32
C PRO A 124 3.45 -20.65 -4.84
N THR A 125 4.04 -19.49 -4.49
CA THR A 125 4.15 -19.04 -3.10
C THR A 125 2.77 -18.76 -2.48
N VAL A 126 1.87 -18.14 -3.24
CA VAL A 126 0.48 -17.91 -2.79
C VAL A 126 -0.27 -19.24 -2.66
N GLN A 127 -0.09 -20.17 -3.60
CA GLN A 127 -0.71 -21.50 -3.53
C GLN A 127 -0.21 -22.29 -2.33
N LYS A 128 1.10 -22.29 -2.06
CA LYS A 128 1.68 -22.90 -0.85
C LYS A 128 1.04 -22.31 0.40
N LEU A 129 0.91 -20.98 0.48
CA LEU A 129 0.23 -20.34 1.61
C LEU A 129 -1.23 -20.80 1.74
N GLN A 130 -1.96 -20.97 0.63
CA GLN A 130 -3.35 -21.47 0.63
C GLN A 130 -3.50 -22.90 1.17
N GLU A 131 -2.45 -23.71 1.15
CA GLU A 131 -2.47 -25.05 1.74
C GLU A 131 -2.56 -25.00 3.27
N HIS A 132 -2.05 -23.93 3.88
CA HIS A 132 -2.02 -23.76 5.34
C HIS A 132 -3.12 -22.85 5.88
N VAL A 133 -3.61 -21.90 5.07
CA VAL A 133 -4.54 -20.86 5.54
C VAL A 133 -5.57 -20.49 4.50
N GLN A 134 -6.78 -20.14 4.95
CA GLN A 134 -7.81 -19.62 4.08
C GLN A 134 -7.49 -18.15 3.73
N ILE A 135 -7.27 -17.87 2.45
CA ILE A 135 -7.08 -16.50 1.99
C ILE A 135 -8.44 -15.93 1.57
N ASN A 136 -8.88 -14.86 2.23
CA ASN A 136 -10.14 -14.19 1.91
C ASN A 136 -9.88 -12.77 1.42
N ASN A 137 -10.49 -12.43 0.29
CA ASN A 137 -10.44 -11.09 -0.27
C ASN A 137 -11.62 -10.27 0.24
N SER A 138 -11.36 -9.08 0.76
CA SER A 138 -12.44 -8.19 1.24
C SER A 138 -13.48 -7.84 0.16
N ALA A 139 -13.16 -8.04 -1.12
CA ALA A 139 -14.13 -7.91 -2.20
C ALA A 139 -15.33 -8.88 -2.06
N ASP A 140 -15.14 -10.06 -1.46
CA ASP A 140 -16.19 -11.08 -1.33
C ASP A 140 -17.01 -10.92 -0.04
N GLU A 141 -16.39 -10.49 1.07
CA GLU A 141 -17.12 -10.17 2.31
C GLU A 141 -18.18 -9.08 2.12
N LEU A 142 -17.94 -8.12 1.22
CA LEU A 142 -18.88 -7.04 0.90
C LEU A 142 -20.14 -7.52 0.18
N LYS A 143 -20.02 -8.56 -0.66
CA LYS A 143 -21.19 -9.17 -1.32
C LYS A 143 -22.14 -9.74 -0.27
N HIS A 144 -21.59 -10.40 0.76
CA HIS A 144 -22.37 -11.01 1.83
C HIS A 144 -22.85 -10.00 2.90
N SER A 145 -22.08 -8.94 3.20
CA SER A 145 -22.43 -7.95 4.22
C SER A 145 -23.35 -6.81 3.74
N SER A 146 -23.57 -6.70 2.43
CA SER A 146 -24.49 -5.72 1.83
C SER A 146 -25.95 -5.80 2.33
N GLY A 147 -26.33 -6.89 3.02
CA GLY A 147 -27.62 -6.99 3.72
C GLY A 147 -27.68 -6.38 5.12
N ILE A 148 -26.54 -6.07 5.75
CA ILE A 148 -26.46 -5.66 7.18
C ILE A 148 -25.92 -4.23 7.35
N PHE A 149 -25.27 -3.64 6.34
CA PHE A 149 -24.98 -2.20 6.32
C PHE A 149 -26.23 -1.39 5.99
N ALA A 150 -27.24 -1.46 6.86
CA ALA A 150 -28.22 -0.40 6.97
C ALA A 150 -27.47 0.93 7.15
N PRO A 151 -27.85 2.00 6.43
CA PRO A 151 -27.22 3.29 6.60
C PRO A 151 -27.25 3.64 8.08
N LEU A 152 -26.07 3.79 8.69
CA LEU A 152 -25.92 4.31 10.04
C LEU A 152 -26.83 5.54 10.13
N PRO A 153 -27.83 5.56 11.02
CA PRO A 153 -28.69 6.73 11.16
C PRO A 153 -27.77 7.92 11.38
N LYS A 154 -27.94 8.97 10.58
CA LYS A 154 -27.18 10.22 10.71
C LYS A 154 -27.32 10.66 12.17
N LEU A 155 -26.29 10.40 12.97
CA LEU A 155 -26.21 10.90 14.33
C LEU A 155 -25.96 12.39 14.19
N THR A 156 -27.02 13.17 14.34
CA THR A 156 -26.93 14.60 14.61
C THR A 156 -26.26 14.71 15.97
N ILE A 157 -24.94 14.97 15.96
CA ILE A 157 -24.16 15.19 17.17
C ILE A 157 -24.55 16.56 17.69
N GLU A 158 -25.39 16.58 18.73
CA GLU A 158 -25.23 17.50 19.86
C GLU A 158 -26.10 16.99 21.03
N THR A 159 -25.45 16.77 22.17
CA THR A 159 -26.01 16.70 23.55
C THR A 159 -26.64 15.45 24.17
N ASP A 160 -26.82 14.29 23.49
CA ASP A 160 -27.63 13.19 24.10
C ASP A 160 -26.94 11.82 24.33
N LEU A 161 -25.61 11.73 24.20
CA LEU A 161 -24.89 10.46 24.38
C LEU A 161 -24.81 9.99 25.85
N ASP A 162 -24.78 10.91 26.80
CA ASP A 162 -24.76 10.57 28.24
C ASP A 162 -26.16 10.24 28.80
N LYS A 163 -27.24 10.71 28.15
CA LYS A 163 -28.63 10.36 28.49
C LYS A 163 -29.03 8.99 27.95
N LEU A 164 -28.62 8.65 26.73
CA LEU A 164 -28.84 7.32 26.14
C LEU A 164 -28.15 6.19 26.90
N ARG A 165 -27.02 6.47 27.58
CA ARG A 165 -26.30 5.49 28.40
C ARG A 165 -26.96 5.19 29.74
N ARG A 166 -27.83 6.09 30.24
CA ARG A 166 -28.54 5.92 31.52
C ARG A 166 -29.99 5.44 31.36
N GLU A 167 -30.67 5.73 30.25
CA GLU A 167 -32.10 5.43 30.10
C GLU A 167 -32.45 4.14 29.34
N LYS A 168 -31.51 3.55 28.60
CA LYS A 168 -31.72 2.23 27.98
C LYS A 168 -30.81 1.24 28.65
N GLY A 169 -31.39 0.35 29.46
CA GLY A 169 -30.76 -0.89 29.91
C GLY A 169 -30.37 -1.75 28.71
N LEU A 170 -29.31 -1.34 28.01
CA LEU A 170 -28.71 -2.07 26.92
C LEU A 170 -28.25 -3.39 27.53
N LYS A 171 -29.04 -4.44 27.28
CA LYS A 171 -28.63 -5.81 27.55
C LYS A 171 -27.25 -5.99 26.93
N PRO A 172 -26.27 -6.57 27.66
CA PRO A 172 -24.95 -6.85 27.12
C PRO A 172 -25.14 -7.56 25.78
N THR A 173 -24.51 -7.01 24.75
CA THR A 173 -24.47 -7.58 23.41
C THR A 173 -24.09 -9.05 23.56
N PRO A 174 -24.83 -9.99 22.95
CA PRO A 174 -24.59 -11.42 23.12
C PRO A 174 -23.10 -11.67 22.93
N GLU A 175 -22.49 -12.32 23.93
CA GLU A 175 -21.11 -12.79 23.86
C GLU A 175 -21.00 -13.61 22.58
N VAL A 176 -20.32 -13.04 21.59
CA VAL A 176 -20.05 -13.71 20.33
C VAL A 176 -19.14 -14.87 20.71
N SER A 177 -19.71 -16.06 20.69
CA SER A 177 -19.04 -17.35 20.86
C SER A 177 -17.67 -17.30 20.21
N ASP A 178 -16.64 -17.67 20.97
CA ASP A 178 -15.24 -17.64 20.56
C ASP A 178 -15.08 -18.25 19.15
N ASN A 179 -14.64 -17.37 18.24
CA ASN A 179 -14.54 -17.58 16.80
C ASN A 179 -13.22 -18.29 16.46
N ASP A 180 -13.13 -19.58 16.70
CA ASP A 180 -11.98 -20.38 16.21
C ASP A 180 -11.85 -20.31 14.67
N ASP A 181 -12.97 -20.12 13.95
CA ASP A 181 -12.99 -20.02 12.49
C ASP A 181 -12.37 -18.71 11.95
N LEU A 182 -12.38 -17.63 12.73
CA LEU A 182 -11.74 -16.36 12.32
C LEU A 182 -10.21 -16.44 12.39
N GLU A 183 -9.65 -17.36 13.16
CA GLU A 183 -8.19 -17.49 13.31
C GLU A 183 -7.51 -18.07 12.06
N LYS A 184 -8.27 -18.71 11.16
CA LYS A 184 -7.74 -19.37 9.96
C LYS A 184 -7.85 -18.55 8.67
N THR A 185 -8.34 -17.31 8.74
CA THR A 185 -8.54 -16.48 7.56
C THR A 185 -7.58 -15.31 7.53
N ILE A 186 -6.87 -15.13 6.41
CA ILE A 186 -5.96 -14.00 6.19
C ILE A 186 -6.36 -13.16 4.98
N ARG A 187 -5.98 -11.88 5.01
CA ARG A 187 -6.06 -10.97 3.89
C ARG A 187 -4.67 -10.69 3.37
N LEU A 188 -4.42 -11.03 2.12
CA LEU A 188 -3.09 -11.00 1.53
C LEU A 188 -2.88 -9.73 0.71
N TYR A 189 -1.71 -9.10 0.86
CA TYR A 189 -1.23 -8.01 0.01
C TYR A 189 0.18 -8.32 -0.48
N VAL A 190 0.43 -8.18 -1.78
CA VAL A 190 1.75 -8.52 -2.35
C VAL A 190 2.67 -7.30 -2.34
N VAL A 191 3.91 -7.50 -1.93
CA VAL A 191 4.95 -6.48 -1.98
C VAL A 191 6.17 -7.05 -2.67
N VAL A 192 6.69 -6.32 -3.65
CA VAL A 192 7.87 -6.73 -4.41
C VAL A 192 8.89 -5.61 -4.38
N ASP A 193 10.13 -5.89 -3.99
CA ASP A 193 11.25 -4.98 -4.23
C ASP A 193 12.06 -5.48 -5.41
N ARG A 194 12.12 -4.69 -6.48
CA ARG A 194 12.94 -4.97 -7.65
C ARG A 194 14.30 -4.29 -7.49
N LEU A 195 15.33 -5.12 -7.35
CA LEU A 195 16.72 -4.69 -7.33
C LEU A 195 17.27 -4.79 -8.74
N GLN A 196 17.80 -3.68 -9.25
CA GLN A 196 18.54 -3.67 -10.50
C GLN A 196 19.64 -2.62 -10.41
N HIS A 197 20.89 -3.01 -10.66
CA HIS A 197 22.00 -2.07 -10.75
C HIS A 197 22.20 -1.60 -12.20
N SER A 198 22.65 -0.37 -12.37
CA SER A 198 23.09 0.21 -13.65
C SER A 198 24.43 0.86 -13.41
N ASP A 199 25.46 0.39 -14.09
CA ASP A 199 26.81 0.98 -14.03
C ASP A 199 26.86 2.33 -14.76
N ASP A 200 25.95 2.54 -15.73
CA ASP A 200 25.89 3.74 -16.56
C ASP A 200 25.07 4.85 -15.90
N VAL A 201 25.76 5.86 -15.34
CA VAL A 201 25.15 7.03 -14.69
C VAL A 201 24.42 7.93 -15.69
N ASP A 202 24.89 7.99 -16.94
CA ASP A 202 24.35 8.89 -17.97
C ASP A 202 22.96 8.45 -18.49
N ASP A 203 22.58 7.18 -18.32
CA ASP A 203 21.30 6.62 -18.80
C ASP A 203 20.29 6.29 -17.68
N MET A 204 20.50 6.84 -16.49
CA MET A 204 19.68 6.50 -15.30
C MET A 204 18.18 6.78 -15.50
N SER A 205 17.82 7.83 -16.23
CA SER A 205 16.42 8.15 -16.52
C SER A 205 15.73 7.04 -17.33
N ASP A 206 16.33 6.61 -18.44
CA ASP A 206 15.72 5.62 -19.32
C ASP A 206 15.78 4.22 -18.71
N PHE A 207 16.83 3.93 -17.94
CA PHE A 207 16.87 2.78 -17.05
C PHE A 207 15.64 2.75 -16.12
N PHE A 208 15.37 3.82 -15.37
CA PHE A 208 14.21 3.87 -14.45
C PHE A 208 12.87 3.79 -15.17
N GLN A 209 12.75 4.35 -16.37
CA GLN A 209 11.53 4.20 -17.17
C GLN A 209 11.31 2.75 -17.59
N ARG A 210 12.36 2.03 -18.00
CA ARG A 210 12.29 0.60 -18.31
C ARG A 210 11.90 -0.24 -17.08
N GLN A 211 12.52 0.03 -15.92
CA GLN A 211 12.16 -0.67 -14.68
C GLN A 211 10.71 -0.38 -14.25
N ALA A 212 10.26 0.87 -14.41
CA ALA A 212 8.87 1.26 -14.14
C ALA A 212 7.89 0.53 -15.08
N ALA A 213 8.20 0.41 -16.37
CA ALA A 213 7.38 -0.34 -17.31
C ALA A 213 7.26 -1.83 -16.93
N LEU A 214 8.35 -2.46 -16.49
CA LEU A 214 8.34 -3.84 -16.02
C LEU A 214 7.51 -4.01 -14.73
N ALA A 215 7.63 -3.09 -13.78
CA ALA A 215 6.82 -3.10 -12.56
C ALA A 215 5.33 -2.88 -12.84
N GLU A 216 4.98 -2.02 -13.79
CA GLU A 216 3.61 -1.87 -14.29
C GLU A 216 3.12 -3.15 -14.96
N GLN A 217 3.95 -3.80 -15.77
CA GLN A 217 3.63 -5.08 -16.40
C GLN A 217 3.37 -6.16 -15.35
N LEU A 218 4.25 -6.31 -14.35
CA LEU A 218 4.06 -7.25 -13.23
C LEU A 218 2.73 -7.00 -12.51
N THR A 219 2.44 -5.74 -12.22
CA THR A 219 1.18 -5.34 -11.58
C THR A 219 -0.04 -5.76 -12.40
N ARG A 220 0.02 -5.61 -13.74
CA ARG A 220 -1.05 -6.06 -14.64
C ARG A 220 -1.17 -7.58 -14.66
N GLN A 221 -0.05 -8.31 -14.69
CA GLN A 221 -0.04 -9.77 -14.70
C GLN A 221 -0.68 -10.37 -13.44
N ILE A 222 -0.34 -9.83 -12.26
CA ILE A 222 -0.98 -10.23 -11.00
C ILE A 222 -2.47 -9.91 -11.02
N ALA A 223 -2.86 -8.75 -11.56
CA ALA A 223 -4.26 -8.34 -11.64
C ALA A 223 -5.09 -9.12 -12.67
N SER A 224 -4.47 -9.71 -13.70
CA SER A 224 -5.14 -10.52 -14.71
C SER A 224 -5.15 -12.02 -14.41
N ASN A 225 -4.24 -12.49 -13.54
CA ASN A 225 -4.21 -13.89 -13.12
C ASN A 225 -5.38 -14.18 -12.16
N GLU A 226 -6.22 -15.16 -12.49
CA GLU A 226 -7.46 -15.45 -11.74
C GLU A 226 -7.23 -15.78 -10.27
N ILE A 227 -6.23 -16.63 -9.99
CA ILE A 227 -5.90 -17.07 -8.62
C ILE A 227 -5.32 -15.91 -7.81
N LEU A 228 -4.35 -15.18 -8.37
CA LEU A 228 -3.73 -14.05 -7.67
C LEU A 228 -4.72 -12.90 -7.47
N ARG A 229 -5.56 -12.63 -8.46
CA ARG A 229 -6.56 -11.54 -8.41
C ARG A 229 -7.63 -11.78 -7.36
N THR A 230 -8.00 -13.04 -7.14
CA THR A 230 -8.96 -13.46 -6.11
C THR A 230 -8.28 -13.58 -4.75
N SER A 231 -7.02 -14.01 -4.67
CA SER A 231 -6.34 -14.22 -3.38
C SER A 231 -5.75 -12.94 -2.77
N CYS A 232 -5.32 -11.97 -3.60
CA CYS A 232 -4.64 -10.78 -3.13
C CYS A 232 -5.56 -9.55 -3.14
N GLU A 233 -5.35 -8.61 -2.21
CA GLU A 233 -6.08 -7.33 -2.16
C GLU A 233 -5.47 -6.24 -3.05
N GLY A 234 -4.19 -6.39 -3.36
CA GLY A 234 -3.39 -5.47 -4.16
C GLY A 234 -1.93 -5.89 -4.24
N VAL A 235 -1.14 -5.06 -4.92
CA VAL A 235 0.30 -5.20 -5.04
C VAL A 235 1.00 -3.84 -4.97
N THR A 236 2.17 -3.80 -4.33
CA THR A 236 3.13 -2.71 -4.42
C THR A 236 4.45 -3.23 -4.97
N VAL A 237 4.98 -2.57 -5.99
CA VAL A 237 6.30 -2.85 -6.55
C VAL A 237 7.22 -1.64 -6.29
N GLY A 238 8.22 -1.84 -5.45
CA GLY A 238 9.33 -0.93 -5.23
C GLY A 238 10.42 -1.13 -6.29
N ILE A 239 10.99 -0.03 -6.77
CA ILE A 239 12.10 -0.02 -7.73
C ILE A 239 13.19 0.82 -7.11
N SER A 240 14.40 0.28 -7.05
CA SER A 240 15.60 1.01 -6.63
C SER A 240 16.81 0.63 -7.46
N ASN A 241 17.71 1.59 -7.67
CA ASN A 241 19.04 1.35 -8.26
C ASN A 241 20.10 0.96 -7.23
N ASN A 242 19.75 0.97 -5.96
CA ASN A 242 20.66 0.70 -4.86
C ASN A 242 20.15 -0.50 -4.06
N THR A 243 21.02 -1.49 -3.83
CA THR A 243 20.69 -2.75 -3.14
C THR A 243 20.24 -2.54 -1.69
N ARG A 244 20.68 -1.45 -1.04
CA ARG A 244 20.30 -1.10 0.33
C ARG A 244 18.92 -0.49 0.44
N SER A 245 18.44 0.13 -0.64
CA SER A 245 17.13 0.79 -0.66
C SER A 245 16.05 -0.25 -0.95
N ALA A 246 15.03 -0.28 -0.11
CA ALA A 246 13.92 -1.22 -0.19
C ALA A 246 12.57 -0.47 -0.18
N PRO A 247 12.17 0.19 -1.29
CA PRO A 247 10.93 0.96 -1.35
C PRO A 247 9.66 0.14 -1.04
N GLY A 248 9.65 -1.13 -1.42
CA GLY A 248 8.62 -2.10 -1.08
C GLY A 248 8.55 -2.34 0.42
N LEU A 249 9.70 -2.55 1.08
CA LEU A 249 9.75 -2.68 2.54
C LEU A 249 9.29 -1.39 3.25
N GLU A 250 9.61 -0.22 2.70
CA GLU A 250 9.07 1.05 3.17
C GLU A 250 7.53 1.10 3.07
N ALA A 251 6.94 0.45 2.05
CA ALA A 251 5.49 0.31 1.94
C ALA A 251 4.92 -0.61 3.03
N CYS A 252 5.63 -1.68 3.40
CA CYS A 252 5.27 -2.51 4.56
C CYS A 252 5.29 -1.70 5.85
N MET A 253 6.38 -0.97 6.11
CA MET A 253 6.50 -0.11 7.28
C MET A 253 5.38 0.93 7.33
N ASN A 254 5.09 1.62 6.21
CA ASN A 254 3.99 2.58 6.12
C ASN A 254 2.63 1.95 6.45
N ALA A 255 2.40 0.70 6.01
CA ALA A 255 1.17 0.00 6.31
C ALA A 255 1.06 -0.41 7.78
N ILE A 256 2.15 -0.89 8.38
CA ILE A 256 2.22 -1.26 9.80
C ILE A 256 2.06 -0.02 10.70
N MET A 257 2.71 1.08 10.35
CA MET A 257 2.68 2.34 11.11
C MET A 257 1.37 3.10 10.95
N PHE A 258 0.53 2.72 9.99
CA PHE A 258 -0.78 3.31 9.82
C PHE A 258 -1.61 3.17 11.11
N GLY A 259 -2.04 4.30 11.68
CA GLY A 259 -2.81 4.33 12.92
C GLY A 259 -2.00 4.14 14.21
N ALA A 260 -0.66 4.12 14.16
CA ALA A 260 0.19 3.94 15.35
C ALA A 260 -0.10 4.96 16.46
N LYS A 261 -0.39 6.23 16.11
CA LYS A 261 -0.81 7.25 17.07
C LYS A 261 -2.09 6.84 17.82
N ASN A 262 -3.09 6.32 17.11
CA ASN A 262 -4.35 5.88 17.70
C ASN A 262 -4.13 4.65 18.58
N ARG A 263 -3.26 3.72 18.16
CA ARG A 263 -2.88 2.56 18.99
C ARG A 263 -2.26 2.99 20.31
N ARG A 264 -1.27 3.89 20.29
CA ARG A 264 -0.64 4.41 21.51
C ARG A 264 -1.61 5.11 22.46
N GLN A 265 -2.64 5.77 21.93
CA GLN A 265 -3.64 6.48 22.74
C GLN A 265 -4.66 5.56 23.39
N HIS A 266 -5.02 4.45 22.74
CA HIS A 266 -6.16 3.63 23.14
C HIS A 266 -5.79 2.22 23.64
N ALA A 267 -4.61 1.71 23.26
CA ALA A 267 -4.09 0.42 23.71
C ALA A 267 -2.55 0.46 23.70
N THR A 268 -1.97 0.96 24.79
CA THR A 268 -0.51 1.03 24.95
C THR A 268 0.11 -0.35 24.76
N GLY A 269 1.07 -0.47 23.84
CA GLY A 269 1.74 -1.73 23.51
C GLY A 269 1.00 -2.62 22.49
N SER A 270 -0.17 -2.21 21.97
CA SER A 270 -0.83 -3.00 20.92
C SER A 270 -0.09 -2.86 19.58
N LYS A 271 0.30 -3.99 19.00
CA LYS A 271 0.88 -4.10 17.67
C LYS A 271 -0.17 -3.82 16.58
N SER A 272 0.31 -3.57 15.36
CA SER A 272 -0.52 -3.57 14.16
C SER A 272 -1.18 -4.95 13.98
N MET A 273 -2.29 -5.01 13.24
CA MET A 273 -2.83 -6.29 12.75
C MET A 273 -2.15 -6.78 11.47
N VAL A 274 -1.22 -5.98 10.93
CA VAL A 274 -0.44 -6.32 9.75
C VAL A 274 0.83 -7.04 10.19
N GLY A 275 1.08 -8.22 9.64
CA GLY A 275 2.37 -8.91 9.69
C GLY A 275 2.99 -9.05 8.31
N ILE A 276 4.26 -9.47 8.28
CA ILE A 276 5.02 -9.70 7.05
C ILE A 276 5.26 -11.20 6.89
N LEU A 277 5.04 -11.69 5.68
CA LEU A 277 5.41 -13.03 5.25
C LEU A 277 6.49 -12.91 4.18
N ALA A 278 7.54 -13.70 4.26
CA ALA A 278 8.53 -13.83 3.19
C ALA A 278 8.75 -15.31 2.87
N ALA A 279 9.19 -15.62 1.65
CA ALA A 279 9.52 -17.01 1.31
C ALA A 279 10.72 -17.48 2.14
N GLU A 280 11.78 -16.66 2.16
CA GLU A 280 13.02 -16.92 2.87
C GLU A 280 13.46 -15.68 3.68
N PRO A 281 14.23 -15.87 4.78
CA PRO A 281 14.82 -14.76 5.53
C PRO A 281 15.69 -13.82 4.68
N GLY A 282 16.40 -14.38 3.70
CA GLY A 282 17.27 -13.63 2.79
C GLY A 282 16.53 -12.57 1.96
N ASP A 283 15.23 -12.74 1.71
CA ASP A 283 14.46 -11.76 0.96
C ASP A 283 14.31 -10.45 1.74
N LEU A 284 14.09 -10.55 3.05
CA LEU A 284 13.97 -9.38 3.92
C LEU A 284 15.31 -8.70 4.16
N LEU A 285 16.40 -9.46 4.29
CA LEU A 285 17.75 -8.93 4.57
C LEU A 285 18.42 -8.27 3.35
N GLY A 286 18.04 -8.67 2.14
CA GLY A 286 18.53 -8.05 0.92
C GLY A 286 19.89 -8.59 0.51
N VAL A 287 20.58 -7.85 -0.35
CA VAL A 287 21.95 -8.18 -0.76
C VAL A 287 22.88 -7.36 0.13
N GLU A 288 23.66 -8.05 0.98
CA GLU A 288 24.67 -7.38 1.83
C GLU A 288 25.74 -6.74 0.93
N PRO A 289 25.95 -5.42 1.03
CA PRO A 289 27.08 -4.78 0.38
C PRO A 289 28.30 -4.92 1.29
N GLU A 290 29.33 -5.62 0.80
CA GLU A 290 30.47 -6.10 1.61
C GLU A 290 31.28 -4.99 2.30
N ASP A 291 31.31 -3.73 1.83
CA ASP A 291 32.46 -2.87 2.17
C ASP A 291 32.23 -1.37 2.51
N GLU A 292 31.01 -0.80 2.58
CA GLU A 292 30.89 0.65 2.85
C GLU A 292 29.85 1.04 3.93
N PRO A 293 30.23 1.69 5.03
CA PRO A 293 29.27 2.16 6.05
C PRO A 293 28.53 3.47 5.65
N GLU A 294 28.74 4.00 4.45
CA GLU A 294 28.13 5.28 4.06
C GLU A 294 26.65 5.13 3.65
N ALA A 295 25.85 6.12 4.02
CA ALA A 295 24.46 6.22 3.60
C ALA A 295 24.38 6.20 2.07
N ALA A 296 23.41 5.47 1.51
CA ALA A 296 23.25 5.35 0.07
C ALA A 296 23.03 6.74 -0.57
N GLN A 297 24.01 7.21 -1.37
CA GLN A 297 23.91 8.46 -2.11
C GLN A 297 23.41 8.20 -3.54
N GLY A 298 22.81 9.21 -4.17
CA GLY A 298 22.33 9.09 -5.56
C GLY A 298 21.26 8.02 -5.77
N VAL A 299 20.49 7.69 -4.72
CA VAL A 299 19.43 6.67 -4.81
C VAL A 299 18.25 7.21 -5.60
N TRP A 300 17.92 6.51 -6.68
CA TRP A 300 16.69 6.71 -7.42
C TRP A 300 15.72 5.63 -6.97
N GLN A 301 14.52 6.04 -6.58
CA GLN A 301 13.52 5.11 -6.09
C GLN A 301 12.11 5.51 -6.50
N ARG A 302 11.31 4.50 -6.81
CA ARG A 302 9.93 4.65 -7.27
C ARG A 302 9.08 3.52 -6.71
N ARG A 303 7.84 3.84 -6.38
CA ARG A 303 6.81 2.84 -6.03
C ARG A 303 5.67 2.88 -7.03
N ILE A 304 5.24 1.70 -7.45
CA ILE A 304 4.02 1.49 -8.23
C ILE A 304 3.08 0.65 -7.38
N CYS A 305 1.91 1.19 -7.08
CA CYS A 305 0.91 0.51 -6.26
C CYS A 305 -0.36 0.29 -7.08
N ALA A 306 -0.97 -0.88 -6.92
CA ALA A 306 -2.31 -1.19 -7.38
C ALA A 306 -3.11 -1.86 -6.28
N GLU A 307 -4.27 -1.30 -5.96
CA GLU A 307 -5.24 -1.95 -5.10
C GLU A 307 -6.53 -2.18 -5.87
N TRP A 308 -7.15 -3.34 -5.66
CA TRP A 308 -8.39 -3.70 -6.34
C TRP A 308 -9.47 -4.23 -5.39
N ALA A 309 -9.10 -4.62 -4.17
CA ALA A 309 -10.08 -4.90 -3.11
C ALA A 309 -10.72 -3.62 -2.53
N GLY A 310 -10.13 -2.44 -2.81
CA GLY A 310 -10.67 -1.14 -2.41
C GLY A 310 -11.80 -0.60 -3.29
N GLN A 311 -12.48 -1.46 -4.08
CA GLN A 311 -13.74 -1.30 -4.84
C GLN A 311 -14.17 0.11 -5.30
N GLY A 312 -13.24 1.03 -5.57
CA GLY A 312 -13.54 2.45 -5.84
C GLY A 312 -13.92 3.29 -4.60
N ASN A 313 -13.99 2.69 -3.40
CA ASN A 313 -14.20 3.37 -2.12
C ASN A 313 -12.89 3.95 -1.51
N LEU A 314 -11.76 3.85 -2.22
CA LEU A 314 -10.48 4.51 -1.93
C LEU A 314 -9.85 4.17 -0.55
N GLN A 315 -10.36 3.16 0.16
CA GLN A 315 -9.72 2.72 1.40
C GLN A 315 -8.52 1.83 1.05
N SER A 316 -7.35 2.15 1.60
CA SER A 316 -6.14 1.35 1.43
C SER A 316 -6.16 0.09 2.29
N PHE A 317 -5.31 -0.90 1.95
CA PHE A 317 -5.07 -2.09 2.76
C PHE A 317 -4.81 -1.75 4.24
N SER A 318 -3.91 -0.80 4.50
CA SER A 318 -3.54 -0.37 5.84
C SER A 318 -4.71 0.25 6.61
N LYS A 319 -5.60 1.00 5.92
CA LYS A 319 -6.80 1.57 6.53
C LYS A 319 -7.80 0.47 6.92
N ARG A 320 -7.95 -0.58 6.10
CA ARG A 320 -8.77 -1.75 6.45
C ARG A 320 -8.20 -2.50 7.64
N ALA A 321 -6.90 -2.75 7.66
CA ALA A 321 -6.21 -3.41 8.77
C ALA A 321 -6.38 -2.64 10.09
N HIS A 322 -6.18 -1.32 10.07
CA HIS A 322 -6.37 -0.48 11.25
C HIS A 322 -7.82 -0.42 11.72
N ARG A 323 -8.78 -0.46 10.79
CA ARG A 323 -10.21 -0.56 11.15
C ARG A 323 -10.52 -1.88 11.85
N ALA A 324 -10.00 -3.00 11.34
CA ALA A 324 -10.15 -4.30 12.00
C ALA A 324 -9.53 -4.30 13.40
N TRP A 325 -8.35 -3.67 13.55
CA TRP A 325 -7.71 -3.49 14.85
C TRP A 325 -8.60 -2.71 15.82
N GLY A 326 -9.21 -1.62 15.39
CA GLY A 326 -10.11 -0.85 16.24
C GLY A 326 -11.36 -1.64 16.67
N VAL A 327 -11.93 -2.45 15.77
CA VAL A 327 -13.05 -3.34 16.09
C VAL A 327 -12.64 -4.40 17.12
N ARG A 328 -11.49 -5.05 16.93
CA ARG A 328 -10.95 -6.05 17.87
C ARG A 328 -10.74 -5.47 19.27
N ASN A 329 -10.31 -4.20 19.34
CA ASN A 329 -10.10 -3.48 20.60
C ASN A 329 -11.35 -2.74 21.12
N ARG A 330 -12.54 -3.04 20.57
CA ARG A 330 -13.83 -2.44 20.96
C ARG A 330 -13.84 -0.91 20.95
N LEU A 331 -13.04 -0.31 20.07
CA LEU A 331 -13.01 1.14 19.90
C LEU A 331 -14.24 1.59 19.13
N PRO A 332 -14.86 2.72 19.52
CA PRO A 332 -15.98 3.23 18.77
C PRO A 332 -15.51 3.68 17.38
N LEU A 333 -16.37 3.51 16.36
CA LEU A 333 -16.02 3.76 14.96
C LEU A 333 -15.46 5.18 14.70
N TRP A 334 -15.91 6.17 15.50
CA TRP A 334 -15.41 7.54 15.43
C TRP A 334 -13.99 7.71 15.99
N ALA A 335 -13.55 6.86 16.92
CA ALA A 335 -12.17 6.86 17.44
C ALA A 335 -11.20 6.18 16.46
N ILE A 336 -11.71 5.35 15.55
CA ILE A 336 -11.01 4.90 14.34
C ILE A 336 -11.07 6.02 13.29
N ALA A 337 -10.95 7.28 13.74
CA ALA A 337 -11.04 8.46 12.90
C ALA A 337 -10.11 8.26 11.70
N GLU A 338 -10.71 8.38 10.53
CA GLU A 338 -10.00 8.30 9.26
C GLU A 338 -8.86 9.32 9.35
N GLY A 339 -7.61 8.85 9.20
CA GLY A 339 -6.44 9.74 9.15
C GLY A 339 -6.74 10.95 8.24
N PRO A 340 -6.09 12.10 8.48
CA PRO A 340 -6.49 13.41 7.95
C PRO A 340 -7.05 13.25 6.55
N GLU A 341 -8.36 13.50 6.36
CA GLU A 341 -9.07 13.25 5.10
C GLU A 341 -8.11 13.57 3.97
N ILE A 342 -7.64 12.53 3.26
CA ILE A 342 -6.68 12.72 2.17
C ILE A 342 -7.37 13.70 1.25
N ARG A 343 -6.95 14.97 1.30
CA ARG A 343 -7.57 16.06 0.54
C ARG A 343 -7.72 15.52 -0.86
N LYS A 344 -8.97 15.33 -1.30
CA LYS A 344 -9.30 14.66 -2.57
C LYS A 344 -8.23 15.04 -3.57
N ARG A 345 -7.40 14.09 -4.00
CA ARG A 345 -6.31 14.35 -4.96
C ARG A 345 -6.97 15.13 -6.09
N VAL A 346 -6.69 16.42 -6.17
CA VAL A 346 -7.08 17.22 -7.33
C VAL A 346 -6.41 16.50 -8.47
N SER A 347 -7.20 15.94 -9.38
CA SER A 347 -6.69 15.30 -10.57
C SER A 347 -5.80 16.32 -11.26
N ARG A 348 -4.48 16.23 -11.01
CA ARG A 348 -3.48 16.94 -11.80
C ARG A 348 -3.63 16.32 -13.16
N ARG A 349 -4.37 17.01 -14.04
CA ARG A 349 -4.32 16.74 -15.48
C ARG A 349 -2.84 16.58 -15.80
N ARG A 350 -2.45 15.39 -16.23
CA ARG A 350 -1.12 15.20 -16.81
C ARG A 350 -0.96 16.33 -17.84
N PRO A 351 0.11 17.15 -17.77
CA PRO A 351 0.41 18.02 -18.90
C PRO A 351 0.47 17.08 -20.11
N THR A 352 -0.44 17.30 -21.05
CA THR A 352 -0.44 16.60 -22.33
C THR A 352 0.96 16.75 -22.88
N THR A 353 1.68 15.64 -22.99
CA THR A 353 2.94 15.55 -23.72
C THR A 353 2.73 16.27 -25.03
N PHE A 354 3.47 17.37 -25.21
CA PHE A 354 3.47 18.19 -26.40
C PHE A 354 3.79 17.25 -27.56
N LYS A 355 2.78 16.85 -28.35
CA LYS A 355 3.05 16.20 -29.62
C LYS A 355 3.87 17.20 -30.42
N ALA A 356 5.04 16.78 -30.89
CA ALA A 356 5.83 17.57 -31.84
C ALA A 356 4.88 18.05 -32.95
N PRO A 357 4.88 19.35 -33.27
CA PRO A 357 3.99 19.89 -34.29
C PRO A 357 4.26 19.19 -35.62
N ASP A 358 3.18 18.69 -36.22
CA ASP A 358 3.18 18.11 -37.55
C ASP A 358 3.75 19.14 -38.54
N PRO A 359 4.89 18.89 -39.22
CA PRO A 359 5.59 19.88 -40.03
C PRO A 359 4.79 20.38 -41.25
N HIS A 360 3.58 19.85 -41.48
CA HIS A 360 2.71 20.24 -42.58
C HIS A 360 1.52 21.13 -42.18
N ALA A 361 1.36 21.48 -40.90
CA ALA A 361 0.29 22.39 -40.45
C ALA A 361 0.74 23.86 -40.44
N ILE A 362 1.13 24.39 -41.61
CA ILE A 362 1.44 25.82 -41.80
C ILE A 362 0.21 26.50 -42.42
N ALA A 363 -0.61 27.13 -41.58
CA ALA A 363 -1.25 28.42 -41.83
C ALA A 363 -2.32 28.71 -40.75
N GLY A 364 -1.94 29.52 -39.75
CA GLY A 364 -2.92 30.28 -38.97
C GLY A 364 -3.08 29.91 -37.49
N ALA A 365 -2.01 30.04 -36.68
CA ALA A 365 -2.14 30.07 -35.23
C ALA A 365 -0.97 30.80 -34.52
N GLU A 366 -0.61 32.01 -34.94
CA GLU A 366 0.53 32.75 -34.35
C GLU A 366 0.19 33.67 -33.16
N LYS A 367 -1.07 33.76 -32.71
CA LYS A 367 -1.44 34.72 -31.65
C LYS A 367 -1.50 34.18 -30.21
N GLY A 368 -1.22 32.90 -29.98
CA GLY A 368 -1.40 32.27 -28.66
C GLY A 368 -0.14 32.04 -27.83
N VAL A 369 1.04 31.94 -28.45
CA VAL A 369 2.25 31.42 -27.79
C VAL A 369 3.05 32.52 -27.08
N ILE A 370 2.93 33.78 -27.50
CA ILE A 370 3.72 34.88 -26.94
C ILE A 370 3.31 35.20 -25.47
N ASN A 371 2.06 34.95 -25.07
CA ASN A 371 1.59 35.31 -23.73
C ASN A 371 2.06 34.35 -22.61
N GLN A 372 2.35 33.08 -22.93
CA GLN A 372 2.78 32.13 -21.88
C GLN A 372 4.23 32.38 -21.44
N GLN A 373 5.09 32.80 -22.39
CA GLN A 373 6.49 33.06 -22.10
C GLN A 373 6.69 34.38 -21.31
N THR A 374 5.80 35.37 -21.51
CA THR A 374 5.82 36.61 -20.73
C THR A 374 5.41 36.39 -19.27
N ASP A 375 4.48 35.47 -19.01
CA ASP A 375 3.98 35.20 -17.66
C ASP A 375 5.04 34.48 -16.80
N GLU A 376 5.78 33.52 -17.36
CA GLU A 376 6.88 32.84 -16.65
C GLU A 376 8.06 33.79 -16.38
N PHE A 377 8.40 34.66 -17.33
CA PHE A 377 9.43 35.68 -17.13
C PHE A 377 9.06 36.64 -16.01
N LEU A 378 7.81 37.14 -15.99
CA LEU A 378 7.33 38.06 -14.97
C LEU A 378 7.35 37.41 -13.57
N LEU A 379 6.95 36.14 -13.48
CA LEU A 379 6.98 35.39 -12.23
C LEU A 379 8.41 35.24 -11.68
N ASN A 380 9.36 34.92 -12.55
CA ASN A 380 10.77 34.81 -12.18
C ASN A 380 11.37 36.16 -11.73
N VAL A 381 11.02 37.25 -12.41
CA VAL A 381 11.44 38.60 -12.00
C VAL A 381 10.90 38.97 -10.62
N VAL A 382 9.61 38.70 -10.35
CA VAL A 382 9.00 38.95 -9.04
C VAL A 382 9.66 38.12 -7.94
N ALA A 383 9.99 36.85 -8.21
CA ALA A 383 10.68 35.98 -7.26
C ALA A 383 12.07 36.51 -6.89
N VAL A 384 12.85 36.98 -7.88
CA VAL A 384 14.18 37.57 -7.64
C VAL A 384 14.10 38.82 -6.77
N PHE A 385 13.13 39.72 -7.02
CA PHE A 385 12.95 40.91 -6.19
C PHE A 385 12.52 40.57 -4.76
N ALA A 386 11.68 39.55 -4.56
CA ALA A 386 11.29 39.10 -3.23
C ALA A 386 12.49 38.55 -2.43
N ILE A 387 13.35 37.75 -3.07
CA ILE A 387 14.58 37.22 -2.45
C ILE A 387 15.54 38.36 -2.09
N LEU A 388 15.77 39.30 -3.01
CA LEU A 388 16.62 40.47 -2.76
C LEU A 388 16.07 41.34 -1.61
N GLY A 389 14.76 41.58 -1.59
CA GLY A 389 14.12 42.33 -0.51
C GLY A 389 14.27 41.64 0.85
N TYR A 390 14.12 40.32 0.90
CA TYR A 390 14.33 39.53 2.11
C TYR A 390 15.78 39.61 2.62
N LEU A 391 16.76 39.47 1.72
CA LEU A 391 18.19 39.58 2.06
C LEU A 391 18.55 40.97 2.57
N LEU A 392 18.08 42.03 1.91
CA LEU A 392 18.33 43.41 2.32
C LEU A 392 17.66 43.75 3.66
N PHE A 393 16.46 43.21 3.91
CA PHE A 393 15.78 43.36 5.19
C PHE A 393 16.57 42.73 6.34
N HIS A 394 17.10 41.52 6.13
CA HIS A 394 17.93 40.85 7.14
C HIS A 394 19.28 41.55 7.35
N LEU A 395 19.98 41.91 6.28
CA LEU A 395 21.24 42.67 6.36
C LEU A 395 21.06 44.04 7.05
N GLY A 396 19.96 44.74 6.77
CA GLY A 396 19.64 46.01 7.42
C GLY A 396 19.28 45.85 8.91
N SER A 397 18.68 44.72 9.29
CA SER A 397 18.38 44.40 10.69
C SER A 397 19.66 44.13 11.48
N ASP A 398 20.61 43.42 10.88
CA ASP A 398 21.89 43.10 11.49
C ASP A 398 22.79 44.34 11.61
N MET A 399 22.77 45.25 10.64
CA MET A 399 23.52 46.51 10.71
C MET A 399 23.02 47.45 11.82
N ARG A 400 21.72 47.44 12.13
CA ARG A 400 21.15 48.25 13.24
C ARG A 400 21.49 47.74 14.64
N LEU A 401 22.06 46.54 14.76
CA LEU A 401 22.55 46.00 16.04
C LEU A 401 23.96 46.49 16.40
N TYR A 402 24.64 47.18 15.48
CA TYR A 402 26.00 47.70 15.66
C TYR A 402 26.10 49.22 15.84
N ASP A 403 24.97 49.93 15.74
CA ASP A 403 24.82 51.33 16.17
C ASP A 403 24.11 51.37 17.54
#